data_AF-A0A3P3Z627-F1
#
_entry.id   AF-A0A3P3Z627-F1
#
_cell.length_a   1.000
_cell.length_b   1.000
_cell.length_c   1.000
_cell.angle_alpha   90.00
_cell.angle_beta   90.00
_cell.angle_gamma   90.00
#
_symmetry.space_group_name_H-M   'P 1'
#
loop_
_entity.id
_entity.type
_entity.pdbx_description
1 polymer ?
#
loop_
_entity_poly.entity_id
_entity_poly.type
_entity_poly.pdbx_seq_one_letter_code
_entity_poly.pdbx_strand_id
1 'polypeptide(L)'
;MASCPALLFHSCVWEPYSLSIKGQLITSAIETQNNANADTGVPLSPRAYVQQLNSTIRRHLAPRSRFKCDHHDTCMYIERSKNENIVAYQANLIDSKTGEPVKSGANQSCCSFNTADPLHAYWIKINSEHVARRRARGELEDTCELNTIERKLAYGCTASVVSKEKFLSEVLPDKALRAAASREKIEAIEHLCEEVQPCLCKFVALSSWSVWMLRLPPLVEGADATTNVASNTDKEASPLPRGGDEGQALPMRDTVVVMVAVIAGQLSVLQKVYVESIEPKHFYQLPKVAYIEVHGTSLTTGEPTYEKLTN
;
A
#
# COMPACT_ATOMS: atom_id res chain seq x y z
N MET A 1 -7.74 -15.33 -15.74
CA MET A 1 -7.09 -14.05 -15.39
C MET A 1 -5.84 -14.36 -14.60
N ALA A 2 -4.79 -13.54 -14.73
CA ALA A 2 -3.58 -13.67 -13.90
C ALA A 2 -3.88 -13.23 -12.46
N SER A 3 -3.15 -13.79 -11.49
CA SER A 3 -3.25 -13.39 -10.09
C SER A 3 -2.60 -12.01 -9.87
N CYS A 4 -2.95 -11.33 -8.78
CA CYS A 4 -2.31 -10.05 -8.43
C CYS A 4 -0.77 -10.19 -8.24
N PRO A 5 -0.24 -11.25 -7.56
CA PRO A 5 1.20 -11.51 -7.53
C PRO A 5 1.82 -11.76 -8.90
N ALA A 6 1.15 -12.53 -9.78
CA ALA A 6 1.64 -12.79 -11.13
C ALA A 6 1.77 -11.49 -11.94
N LEU A 7 0.76 -10.61 -11.89
CA LEU A 7 0.83 -9.30 -12.55
C LEU A 7 1.94 -8.41 -11.96
N LEU A 8 2.06 -8.37 -10.63
CA LEU A 8 3.07 -7.57 -9.93
C LEU A 8 4.50 -8.01 -10.29
N PHE A 9 4.74 -9.32 -10.38
CA PHE A 9 6.05 -9.84 -10.78
C PHE A 9 6.28 -9.72 -12.29
N HIS A 10 5.34 -10.15 -13.13
CA HIS A 10 5.55 -10.19 -14.57
C HIS A 10 5.63 -8.79 -15.17
N SER A 11 4.61 -7.96 -14.99
CA SER A 11 4.53 -6.67 -15.68
C SER A 11 5.45 -5.60 -15.10
N CYS A 12 5.84 -5.70 -13.82
CA CYS A 12 6.67 -4.66 -13.17
C CYS A 12 8.13 -5.08 -12.90
N VAL A 13 8.46 -6.38 -12.94
CA VAL A 13 9.84 -6.86 -12.66
C VAL A 13 10.38 -7.66 -13.84
N TRP A 14 9.71 -8.74 -14.24
CA TRP A 14 10.28 -9.74 -15.15
C TRP A 14 10.23 -9.35 -16.64
N GLU A 15 9.11 -8.80 -17.12
CA GLU A 15 8.98 -8.36 -18.51
C GLU A 15 9.96 -7.21 -18.83
N PRO A 16 10.02 -6.11 -18.03
CA PRO A 16 11.02 -5.05 -18.22
C PRO A 16 12.46 -5.56 -18.21
N TYR A 17 12.80 -6.44 -17.26
CA TYR A 17 14.12 -7.08 -17.18
C TYR A 17 14.45 -7.88 -18.46
N SER A 18 13.52 -8.74 -18.89
CA SER A 18 13.71 -9.60 -20.06
C SER A 18 13.81 -8.82 -21.38
N LEU A 19 13.17 -7.65 -21.47
CA LEU A 19 13.27 -6.74 -22.61
C LEU A 19 14.60 -5.98 -22.61
N SER A 20 15.05 -5.54 -21.43
CA SER A 20 16.35 -4.89 -21.25
C SER A 20 17.52 -5.80 -21.66
N ILE A 21 17.54 -7.08 -21.21
CA ILE A 21 18.56 -8.06 -21.63
C ILE A 21 18.58 -8.26 -23.16
N LYS A 22 17.41 -8.22 -23.81
CA LYS A 22 17.28 -8.40 -25.26
C LYS A 22 17.65 -7.16 -26.09
N GLY A 23 18.02 -6.04 -25.44
CA GLY A 23 18.24 -4.76 -26.11
C GLY A 23 16.97 -4.16 -26.73
N GLN A 24 15.78 -4.65 -26.32
CA GLN A 24 14.48 -4.23 -26.84
C GLN A 24 13.74 -3.38 -25.81
N LEU A 25 14.31 -2.23 -25.47
CA LEU A 25 13.61 -1.22 -24.69
C LEU A 25 12.46 -0.64 -25.51
N ILE A 26 11.24 -1.10 -25.24
CA ILE A 26 10.04 -0.34 -25.58
C ILE A 26 10.01 0.85 -24.62
N THR A 27 10.24 2.06 -25.15
CA THR A 27 10.03 3.32 -24.44
C THR A 27 8.54 3.54 -24.17
N SER A 28 8.03 2.88 -23.14
CA SER A 28 6.70 3.19 -22.57
C SER A 28 6.76 4.52 -21.81
N ALA A 29 6.58 5.61 -22.55
CA ALA A 29 6.28 6.98 -22.15
C ALA A 29 6.37 7.35 -20.64
N ILE A 30 7.58 7.41 -20.09
CA ILE A 30 7.93 8.33 -18.98
C ILE A 30 9.29 8.95 -19.29
N GLU A 31 9.34 9.80 -20.32
CA GLU A 31 10.43 10.75 -20.53
C GLU A 31 9.94 12.15 -20.18
N THR A 32 10.15 12.57 -18.93
CA THR A 32 10.21 13.99 -18.62
C THR A 32 11.58 14.50 -19.03
N GLN A 33 11.63 15.45 -19.97
CA GLN A 33 12.86 16.00 -20.53
C GLN A 33 13.80 16.53 -19.42
N ASN A 34 15.06 16.08 -19.41
CA ASN A 34 16.28 16.91 -19.39
C ASN A 34 17.52 16.12 -18.90
N ASN A 35 18.19 15.40 -19.81
CA ASN A 35 19.58 15.69 -20.17
C ASN A 35 20.08 14.66 -21.19
N ALA A 36 20.74 15.14 -22.25
CA ALA A 36 21.34 14.28 -23.25
C ALA A 36 22.65 13.68 -22.72
N ASN A 37 22.62 12.41 -22.35
CA ASN A 37 23.75 11.50 -22.48
C ASN A 37 23.21 10.12 -22.84
N ALA A 38 23.55 9.64 -24.04
CA ALA A 38 23.19 8.32 -24.51
C ALA A 38 24.09 7.27 -23.85
N ASP A 39 23.81 6.98 -22.59
CA ASP A 39 24.49 5.91 -21.87
C ASP A 39 23.89 4.56 -22.33
N THR A 40 24.73 3.68 -22.85
CA THR A 40 24.29 2.37 -23.36
C THR A 40 23.85 1.49 -22.20
N GLY A 41 22.54 1.49 -21.93
CA GLY A 41 21.94 0.95 -20.72
C GLY A 41 22.34 -0.50 -20.41
N VAL A 42 23.19 -0.66 -19.40
CA VAL A 42 23.50 -1.95 -18.78
C VAL A 42 22.19 -2.53 -18.21
N PRO A 43 21.87 -3.82 -18.45
CA PRO A 43 20.66 -4.42 -17.90
C PRO A 43 20.64 -4.34 -16.36
N LEU A 44 19.64 -3.65 -15.83
CA LEU A 44 19.41 -3.55 -14.39
C LEU A 44 19.16 -4.95 -13.81
N SER A 45 19.77 -5.28 -12.67
CA SER A 45 19.52 -6.56 -12.01
C SER A 45 18.06 -6.69 -11.56
N PRO A 46 17.52 -7.91 -11.36
CA PRO A 46 16.16 -8.08 -10.84
C PRO A 46 15.89 -7.33 -9.53
N ARG A 47 16.92 -7.18 -8.68
CA ARG A 47 16.90 -6.37 -7.46
C ARG A 47 16.66 -4.88 -7.72
N ALA A 48 17.31 -4.31 -8.73
CA ALA A 48 17.09 -2.92 -9.13
C ALA A 48 15.65 -2.71 -9.66
N TYR A 49 15.08 -3.70 -10.38
CA TYR A 49 13.66 -3.64 -10.79
C TYR A 49 12.69 -3.72 -9.59
N VAL A 50 13.00 -4.48 -8.54
CA VAL A 50 12.21 -4.49 -7.29
C VAL A 50 12.29 -3.13 -6.56
N GLN A 51 13.45 -2.48 -6.55
CA GLN A 51 13.62 -1.12 -6.02
C GLN A 51 12.88 -0.07 -6.87
N GLN A 52 12.89 -0.22 -8.20
CA GLN A 52 12.14 0.61 -9.12
C GLN A 52 10.63 0.44 -8.90
N LEU A 53 10.13 -0.78 -8.71
CA LEU A 53 8.74 -1.06 -8.35
C LEU A 53 8.34 -0.39 -7.03
N ASN A 54 9.15 -0.50 -5.98
CA ASN A 54 8.94 0.22 -4.71
C ASN A 54 8.81 1.74 -4.94
N SER A 55 9.73 2.31 -5.72
CA SER A 55 9.74 3.74 -6.08
C SER A 55 8.50 4.15 -6.88
N THR A 56 8.06 3.33 -7.83
CA THR A 56 6.87 3.57 -8.65
C THR A 56 5.59 3.46 -7.83
N ILE A 57 5.44 2.44 -6.97
CA ILE A 57 4.29 2.37 -6.04
C ILE A 57 4.25 3.62 -5.16
N ARG A 58 5.39 4.06 -4.60
CA ARG A 58 5.46 5.29 -3.78
C ARG A 58 5.04 6.54 -4.53
N ARG A 59 5.39 6.67 -5.82
CA ARG A 59 4.97 7.79 -6.68
C ARG A 59 3.46 7.82 -6.92
N HIS A 60 2.80 6.67 -6.94
CA HIS A 60 1.35 6.57 -7.11
C HIS A 60 0.55 6.68 -5.80
N LEU A 61 1.19 6.73 -4.62
CA LEU A 61 0.48 6.92 -3.36
C LEU A 61 0.15 8.39 -3.14
N ALA A 62 -1.11 8.68 -2.81
CA ALA A 62 -1.46 9.97 -2.23
C ALA A 62 -0.81 10.16 -0.84
N PRO A 63 -0.38 11.39 -0.48
CA PRO A 63 -0.02 11.73 0.90
C PRO A 63 -1.15 11.42 1.88
N ARG A 64 -0.81 10.91 3.06
CA ARG A 64 -1.79 10.55 4.10
C ARG A 64 -1.92 11.65 5.13
N SER A 65 -3.01 12.40 5.01
CA SER A 65 -3.41 13.50 5.91
C SER A 65 -4.93 13.54 6.14
N ARG A 66 -5.60 12.38 6.02
CA ARG A 66 -7.07 12.25 6.05
C ARG A 66 -7.65 12.50 7.45
N PHE A 67 -6.86 12.29 8.50
CA PHE A 67 -7.21 12.48 9.90
C PHE A 67 -5.94 12.61 10.76
N LYS A 68 -6.10 12.89 12.06
CA LYS A 68 -4.98 13.05 13.00
C LYS A 68 -4.27 11.70 13.24
N CYS A 69 -2.95 11.67 13.05
CA CYS A 69 -2.13 10.45 13.07
C CYS A 69 -2.45 9.47 11.91
N ASP A 70 -2.96 9.97 10.79
CA ASP A 70 -2.99 9.21 9.53
C ASP A 70 -1.56 9.00 9.02
N HIS A 71 -1.13 7.74 8.93
CA HIS A 71 0.26 7.38 8.63
C HIS A 71 0.34 6.34 7.51
N HIS A 72 1.55 6.12 7.00
CA HIS A 72 1.76 5.18 5.90
C HIS A 72 1.59 3.69 6.26
N ASP A 73 1.29 3.37 7.52
CA ASP A 73 0.74 2.09 7.98
C ASP A 73 -0.81 2.01 7.98
N THR A 74 -1.55 3.13 7.94
CA THR A 74 -3.02 3.17 7.72
C THR A 74 -3.38 2.91 6.24
N CYS A 75 -3.17 1.67 5.82
CA CYS A 75 -3.10 1.26 4.41
C CYS A 75 -4.42 1.25 3.63
N MET A 76 -5.59 1.29 4.29
CA MET A 76 -6.89 1.47 3.64
C MET A 76 -7.87 2.18 4.56
N TYR A 77 -8.90 2.79 3.98
CA TYR A 77 -10.08 3.25 4.72
C TYR A 77 -11.35 3.04 3.88
N ILE A 78 -12.48 2.93 4.56
CA ILE A 78 -13.82 2.84 3.98
C ILE A 78 -14.61 4.08 4.39
N GLU A 79 -15.01 4.87 3.40
CA GLU A 79 -16.07 5.87 3.51
C GLU A 79 -17.46 5.24 3.40
N ARG A 80 -18.47 5.95 3.91
CA ARG A 80 -19.85 5.47 3.98
C ARG A 80 -20.85 6.55 3.59
N SER A 81 -21.98 6.12 3.05
CA SER A 81 -23.13 7.00 2.79
C SER A 81 -23.80 7.56 4.05
N LYS A 82 -23.67 6.91 5.21
CA LYS A 82 -24.39 7.29 6.44
C LYS A 82 -23.90 8.59 7.08
N ASN A 83 -22.58 8.78 7.17
CA ASN A 83 -21.94 9.92 7.82
C ASN A 83 -20.43 9.95 7.53
N GLU A 84 -19.79 11.05 7.91
CA GLU A 84 -18.35 11.33 7.72
C GLU A 84 -17.41 10.43 8.54
N ASN A 85 -17.91 9.52 9.38
CA ASN A 85 -17.04 8.62 10.12
C ASN A 85 -16.56 7.49 9.20
N ILE A 86 -15.24 7.32 9.12
CA ILE A 86 -14.61 6.29 8.30
C ILE A 86 -14.22 5.08 9.14
N VAL A 87 -14.13 3.91 8.50
CA VAL A 87 -13.38 2.77 9.06
C VAL A 87 -11.98 2.82 8.49
N ALA A 88 -10.97 2.83 9.35
CA ALA A 88 -9.58 2.73 8.95
C ALA A 88 -9.05 1.31 9.17
N TYR A 89 -8.10 0.92 8.33
CA TYR A 89 -7.36 -0.33 8.40
C TYR A 89 -5.89 0.01 8.52
N GLN A 90 -5.27 -0.44 9.61
CA GLN A 90 -3.88 -0.14 9.94
C GLN A 90 -3.09 -1.44 10.06
N ALA A 91 -1.97 -1.50 9.36
CA ALA A 91 -1.05 -2.61 9.46
C ALA A 91 -0.31 -2.59 10.80
N ASN A 92 -0.37 -3.69 11.52
CA ASN A 92 0.39 -3.85 12.75
C ASN A 92 1.82 -4.26 12.39
N LEU A 93 2.78 -3.41 12.73
CA LEU A 93 4.20 -3.62 12.46
C LEU A 93 4.96 -4.00 13.74
N ILE A 94 5.97 -4.84 13.58
CA ILE A 94 6.96 -5.17 14.61
C ILE A 94 8.36 -4.80 14.11
N ASP A 95 9.27 -4.50 15.03
CA ASP A 95 10.70 -4.39 14.72
C ASP A 95 11.25 -5.80 14.47
N SER A 96 11.84 -6.02 13.30
CA SER A 96 12.31 -7.34 12.84
C SER A 96 13.52 -7.87 13.62
N LYS A 97 14.16 -7.07 14.49
CA LYS A 97 15.28 -7.46 15.35
C LYS A 97 14.82 -7.79 16.77
N THR A 98 13.90 -7.01 17.32
CA THR A 98 13.43 -7.18 18.72
C THR A 98 12.14 -7.97 18.83
N GLY A 99 11.32 -7.99 17.78
CA GLY A 99 9.96 -8.53 17.79
C GLY A 99 8.91 -7.60 18.44
N GLU A 100 9.32 -6.44 18.93
CA GLU A 100 8.44 -5.52 19.67
C GLU A 100 7.51 -4.73 18.73
N PRO A 101 6.26 -4.42 19.16
CA PRO A 101 5.33 -3.60 18.39
C PRO A 101 5.85 -2.19 18.10
N VAL A 102 5.67 -1.74 16.86
CA VAL A 102 6.11 -0.42 16.40
C VAL A 102 4.89 0.47 16.15
N LYS A 103 4.94 1.71 16.63
CA LYS A 103 3.80 2.66 16.57
C LYS A 103 3.40 3.10 15.15
N SER A 104 4.37 3.13 14.22
CA SER A 104 4.18 3.45 12.79
C SER A 104 5.46 3.09 12.02
N GLY A 105 5.35 2.83 10.72
CA GLY A 105 6.51 2.65 9.83
C GLY A 105 7.32 3.93 9.56
N ALA A 106 6.83 5.10 10.01
CA ALA A 106 7.51 6.38 9.88
C ALA A 106 8.87 6.39 10.62
N ASN A 107 9.93 6.82 9.93
CA ASN A 107 11.34 6.79 10.37
C ASN A 107 11.87 5.39 10.75
N GLN A 108 11.21 4.32 10.31
CA GLN A 108 11.58 2.94 10.63
C GLN A 108 12.06 2.18 9.39
N SER A 109 13.23 1.57 9.48
CA SER A 109 13.85 0.85 8.35
C SER A 109 13.82 -0.67 8.45
N CYS A 110 13.58 -1.22 9.65
CA CYS A 110 13.67 -2.65 9.93
C CYS A 110 12.35 -3.20 10.49
N CYS A 111 11.21 -2.83 9.90
CA CYS A 111 9.90 -3.37 10.28
C CYS A 111 9.46 -4.55 9.41
N SER A 112 8.66 -5.42 10.01
CA SER A 112 7.88 -6.49 9.35
C SER A 112 6.46 -6.52 9.90
N PHE A 113 5.55 -7.26 9.24
CA PHE A 113 4.18 -7.43 9.74
C PHE A 113 4.14 -8.33 10.97
N ASN A 114 3.29 -7.98 11.95
CA ASN A 114 2.94 -8.90 13.03
C ASN A 114 2.23 -10.13 12.44
N THR A 115 2.84 -11.31 12.51
CA THR A 115 2.32 -12.53 11.86
C THR A 115 1.03 -13.05 12.50
N ALA A 116 0.78 -12.75 13.77
CA ALA A 116 -0.41 -13.21 14.51
C ALA A 116 -1.64 -12.30 14.28
N ASP A 117 -1.40 -11.00 14.12
CA ASP A 117 -2.44 -10.00 13.85
C ASP A 117 -1.88 -8.88 12.94
N PRO A 118 -1.77 -9.09 11.62
CA PRO A 118 -1.09 -8.16 10.72
C PRO A 118 -1.90 -6.91 10.32
N LEU A 119 -3.22 -6.89 10.56
CA LEU A 119 -4.11 -5.82 10.09
C LEU A 119 -5.27 -5.58 11.06
N HIS A 120 -5.24 -4.43 11.74
CA HIS A 120 -6.30 -3.99 12.63
C HIS A 120 -7.32 -3.08 11.91
N ALA A 121 -8.57 -3.09 12.38
CA ALA A 121 -9.66 -2.30 11.81
C ALA A 121 -10.45 -1.57 12.91
N TYR A 122 -10.60 -0.25 12.77
CA TYR A 122 -11.23 0.62 13.78
C TYR A 122 -12.00 1.78 13.14
N TRP A 123 -12.95 2.34 13.89
CA TRP A 123 -13.63 3.58 13.53
C TRP A 123 -12.74 4.79 13.78
N ILE A 124 -12.84 5.79 12.91
CA ILE A 124 -12.37 7.15 13.16
C ILE A 124 -13.60 8.07 13.16
N LYS A 125 -13.78 8.80 14.26
CA LYS A 125 -14.88 9.74 14.44
C LYS A 125 -14.44 11.13 13.98
N ILE A 126 -14.75 11.47 12.73
CA ILE A 126 -14.33 12.74 12.09
C ILE A 126 -15.41 13.82 12.24
N ASN A 127 -16.68 13.45 12.36
CA ASN A 127 -17.78 14.39 12.43
C ASN A 127 -17.63 15.39 13.60
N SER A 128 -17.64 16.68 13.29
CA SER A 128 -17.27 17.77 14.21
C SER A 128 -18.16 17.85 15.45
N GLU A 129 -19.48 17.65 15.33
CA GLU A 129 -20.41 17.63 16.47
C GLU A 129 -20.19 16.43 17.40
N HIS A 130 -19.79 15.28 16.84
CA HIS A 130 -19.44 14.09 17.61
C HIS A 130 -18.12 14.29 18.35
N VAL A 131 -17.10 14.84 17.69
CA VAL A 131 -15.81 15.17 18.30
C VAL A 131 -15.98 16.22 19.41
N ALA A 132 -16.71 17.30 19.16
CA ALA A 132 -16.96 18.34 20.16
C ALA A 132 -17.64 17.78 21.43
N ARG A 133 -18.65 16.92 21.28
CA ARG A 133 -19.29 16.23 22.42
C ARG A 133 -18.37 15.28 23.17
N ARG A 134 -17.48 14.57 22.47
CA ARG A 134 -16.44 13.72 23.09
C ARG A 134 -15.43 14.56 23.88
N ARG A 135 -14.93 15.64 23.30
CA ARG A 135 -14.01 16.57 23.97
C ARG A 135 -14.63 17.22 25.20
N ALA A 136 -15.92 17.57 25.17
CA ALA A 136 -16.65 18.06 26.34
C ALA A 136 -16.77 17.03 27.48
N ARG A 137 -16.59 15.73 27.20
CA ARG A 137 -16.52 14.64 28.21
C ARG A 137 -15.08 14.23 28.57
N GLY A 138 -14.07 14.93 28.06
CA GLY A 138 -12.65 14.60 28.27
C GLY A 138 -12.10 13.49 27.37
N GLU A 139 -12.87 12.97 26.41
CA GLU A 139 -12.41 11.96 25.45
C GLU A 139 -11.54 12.63 24.37
N LEU A 140 -10.21 12.47 24.47
CA LEU A 140 -9.22 13.10 23.58
C LEU A 140 -8.90 12.29 22.30
N GLU A 141 -9.27 11.01 22.28
CA GLU A 141 -9.06 10.11 21.13
C GLU A 141 -10.27 10.10 20.19
N ASP A 142 -10.00 10.08 18.89
CA ASP A 142 -11.02 10.05 17.83
C ASP A 142 -11.21 8.64 17.26
N THR A 143 -10.36 7.69 17.65
CA THR A 143 -10.48 6.27 17.34
C THR A 143 -11.53 5.59 18.24
N CYS A 144 -12.19 4.57 17.72
CA CYS A 144 -13.08 3.68 18.47
C CYS A 144 -13.00 2.27 17.90
N GLU A 145 -12.96 1.25 18.76
CA GLU A 145 -13.04 -0.14 18.32
C GLU A 145 -14.34 -0.45 17.56
N LEU A 146 -14.25 -1.33 16.56
CA LEU A 146 -15.43 -1.93 15.93
C LEU A 146 -16.15 -2.83 16.96
N ASN A 147 -17.48 -2.90 16.94
CA ASN A 147 -18.19 -3.91 17.73
C ASN A 147 -18.22 -5.29 17.03
N THR A 148 -18.65 -6.33 17.74
CA THR A 148 -18.69 -7.71 17.21
C THR A 148 -19.59 -7.87 15.98
N ILE A 149 -20.66 -7.08 15.87
CA ILE A 149 -21.59 -7.11 14.73
C ILE A 149 -20.95 -6.43 13.52
N GLU A 150 -20.36 -5.25 13.72
CA GLU A 150 -19.62 -4.49 12.71
C GLU A 150 -18.46 -5.30 12.12
N ARG A 151 -17.66 -5.96 12.98
CA ARG A 151 -16.60 -6.87 12.54
C ARG A 151 -17.14 -8.03 11.70
N LYS A 152 -18.24 -8.68 12.12
CA LYS A 152 -18.75 -9.86 11.42
C LYS A 152 -19.52 -9.57 10.13
N LEU A 153 -20.18 -8.41 10.02
CA LEU A 153 -21.16 -8.16 8.95
C LEU A 153 -20.78 -7.08 7.93
N ALA A 154 -19.79 -6.24 8.21
CA ALA A 154 -19.44 -5.15 7.30
C ALA A 154 -17.94 -4.83 7.22
N TYR A 155 -17.30 -4.62 8.37
CA TYR A 155 -16.01 -3.93 8.45
C TYR A 155 -14.85 -4.77 8.94
N GLY A 156 -15.08 -6.04 9.32
CA GLY A 156 -13.99 -6.93 9.67
C GLY A 156 -13.08 -7.22 8.50
N CYS A 157 -11.83 -7.55 8.84
CA CYS A 157 -10.84 -8.08 7.94
C CYS A 157 -10.21 -9.34 8.52
N THR A 158 -9.63 -10.14 7.65
CA THR A 158 -8.62 -11.14 8.01
C THR A 158 -7.43 -10.93 7.09
N ALA A 159 -6.23 -11.02 7.62
CA ALA A 159 -5.00 -10.85 6.84
C ALA A 159 -4.01 -11.94 7.25
N SER A 160 -3.24 -12.42 6.28
CA SER A 160 -2.27 -13.51 6.47
C SER A 160 -1.00 -13.22 5.69
N VAL A 161 0.14 -13.26 6.38
CA VAL A 161 1.46 -13.18 5.73
C VAL A 161 1.62 -14.38 4.79
N VAL A 162 2.11 -14.12 3.58
CA VAL A 162 2.26 -15.12 2.52
C VAL A 162 3.69 -15.63 2.51
N SER A 163 3.88 -16.94 2.64
CA SER A 163 5.20 -17.57 2.57
C SER A 163 5.76 -17.54 1.13
N LYS A 164 7.08 -17.70 0.99
CA LYS A 164 7.75 -17.69 -0.32
C LYS A 164 7.18 -18.76 -1.27
N GLU A 165 6.91 -19.96 -0.76
CA GLU A 165 6.38 -21.09 -1.54
C GLU A 165 4.95 -20.80 -2.03
N LYS A 166 4.13 -20.15 -1.19
CA LYS A 166 2.80 -19.71 -1.56
C LYS A 166 2.86 -18.58 -2.58
N PHE A 167 3.71 -17.58 -2.37
CA PHE A 167 3.90 -16.47 -3.32
C PHE A 167 4.40 -16.98 -4.69
N LEU A 168 5.40 -17.86 -4.71
CA LEU A 168 5.88 -18.54 -5.91
C LEU A 168 4.78 -19.33 -6.63
N SER A 169 3.88 -19.97 -5.88
CA SER A 169 2.72 -20.69 -6.45
C SER A 169 1.62 -19.75 -6.96
N GLU A 170 1.51 -18.52 -6.45
CA GLU A 170 0.58 -17.51 -6.97
C GLU A 170 1.13 -16.83 -8.23
N VAL A 171 2.44 -16.61 -8.31
CA VAL A 171 3.12 -16.06 -9.50
C VAL A 171 3.19 -17.11 -10.62
N LEU A 172 3.56 -18.35 -10.29
CA LEU A 172 3.68 -19.47 -11.23
C LEU A 172 2.75 -20.63 -10.80
N PRO A 173 1.43 -20.54 -11.10
CA PRO A 173 0.45 -21.54 -10.65
C PRO A 173 0.72 -22.94 -11.23
N ASP A 174 1.06 -23.02 -12.52
CA ASP A 174 1.36 -24.28 -13.17
C ASP A 174 2.68 -24.88 -12.65
N LYS A 175 2.60 -26.16 -12.26
CA LYS A 175 3.75 -26.96 -11.82
C LYS A 175 4.77 -27.16 -12.94
N ALA A 176 4.34 -27.26 -14.20
CA ALA A 176 5.24 -27.36 -15.35
C ALA A 176 6.00 -26.04 -15.56
N LEU A 177 5.33 -24.89 -15.49
CA LEU A 177 5.99 -23.58 -15.57
C LEU A 177 6.96 -23.32 -14.42
N ARG A 178 6.69 -23.84 -13.20
CA ARG A 178 7.65 -23.80 -12.09
C ARG A 178 8.87 -24.68 -12.33
N ALA A 179 8.68 -25.90 -12.82
CA ALA A 179 9.79 -26.81 -13.13
C ALA A 179 10.66 -26.32 -14.30
N ALA A 180 10.07 -25.57 -15.25
CA ALA A 180 10.75 -24.98 -16.40
C ALA A 180 11.28 -23.54 -16.17
N ALA A 181 11.05 -22.95 -15.00
CA ALA A 181 11.54 -21.61 -14.70
C ALA A 181 13.06 -21.58 -14.55
N SER A 182 13.71 -20.55 -15.10
CA SER A 182 15.14 -20.33 -14.86
C SER A 182 15.39 -20.05 -13.38
N ARG A 183 16.55 -20.48 -12.88
CA ARG A 183 16.99 -20.22 -11.49
C ARG A 183 16.89 -18.74 -11.13
N GLU A 184 17.39 -17.87 -12.01
CA GLU A 184 17.32 -16.41 -11.90
C GLU A 184 15.89 -15.87 -11.76
N LYS A 185 14.91 -16.47 -12.46
CA LYS A 185 13.49 -16.10 -12.33
C LYS A 185 12.94 -16.47 -10.95
N ILE A 186 13.34 -17.62 -10.41
CA ILE A 186 12.94 -18.05 -9.06
C ILE A 186 13.59 -17.13 -8.01
N GLU A 187 14.89 -16.86 -8.12
CA GLU A 187 15.62 -15.93 -7.24
C GLU A 187 15.01 -14.51 -7.28
N ALA A 188 14.56 -14.04 -8.45
CA ALA A 188 13.85 -12.76 -8.58
C ALA A 188 12.46 -12.75 -7.90
N ILE A 189 11.70 -13.86 -7.94
CA ILE A 189 10.41 -14.00 -7.25
C ILE A 189 10.62 -14.04 -5.73
N GLU A 190 11.60 -14.80 -5.26
CA GLU A 190 11.95 -14.90 -3.84
C GLU A 190 12.40 -13.54 -3.30
N HIS A 191 13.26 -12.82 -4.03
CA HIS A 191 13.72 -11.50 -3.65
C HIS A 191 12.58 -10.47 -3.62
N LEU A 192 11.67 -10.48 -4.61
CA LEU A 192 10.45 -9.65 -4.56
C LEU A 192 9.63 -9.96 -3.30
N CYS A 193 9.44 -11.25 -2.97
CA CYS A 193 8.68 -11.68 -1.79
C CYS A 193 9.33 -11.24 -0.47
N GLU A 194 10.66 -11.28 -0.37
CA GLU A 194 11.41 -10.81 0.81
C GLU A 194 11.33 -9.28 0.97
N GLU A 195 11.48 -8.55 -0.13
CA GLU A 195 11.43 -7.08 -0.12
C GLU A 195 10.01 -6.56 0.18
N VAL A 196 8.94 -7.13 -0.41
CA VAL A 196 7.56 -6.61 -0.20
C VAL A 196 6.77 -7.29 0.93
N GLN A 197 7.26 -8.40 1.49
CA GLN A 197 6.66 -9.20 2.57
C GLN A 197 5.13 -9.35 2.46
N PRO A 198 4.59 -9.92 1.36
CA PRO A 198 3.18 -9.78 1.00
C PRO A 198 2.22 -10.40 2.02
N CYS A 199 1.13 -9.70 2.30
CA CYS A 199 -0.02 -10.16 3.06
C CYS A 199 -1.24 -10.31 2.15
N LEU A 200 -1.95 -11.44 2.21
CA LEU A 200 -3.25 -11.59 1.57
C LEU A 200 -4.34 -11.14 2.54
N CYS A 201 -5.12 -10.14 2.14
CA CYS A 201 -6.20 -9.55 2.94
C CYS A 201 -7.57 -9.94 2.36
N LYS A 202 -8.51 -10.26 3.25
CA LYS A 202 -9.93 -10.46 2.94
C LYS A 202 -10.76 -9.54 3.83
N PHE A 203 -11.64 -8.75 3.22
CA PHE A 203 -12.55 -7.84 3.93
C PHE A 203 -13.97 -8.35 3.82
N VAL A 204 -14.79 -8.11 4.85
CA VAL A 204 -16.20 -8.50 4.82
C VAL A 204 -16.96 -7.70 3.74
N ALA A 205 -16.70 -6.39 3.62
CA ALA A 205 -17.22 -5.58 2.51
C ALA A 205 -16.69 -6.08 1.15
N LEU A 206 -15.36 -6.08 0.95
CA LEU A 206 -14.70 -6.41 -0.33
C LEU A 206 -14.51 -7.94 -0.51
N SER A 207 -15.51 -8.75 -0.18
CA SER A 207 -15.36 -10.22 -0.12
C SER A 207 -15.01 -10.89 -1.46
N SER A 208 -15.31 -10.23 -2.58
CA SER A 208 -14.96 -10.64 -3.95
C SER A 208 -13.55 -10.24 -4.40
N TRP A 209 -12.90 -9.28 -3.75
CA TRP A 209 -11.57 -8.81 -4.16
C TRP A 209 -10.44 -9.56 -3.44
N SER A 210 -9.46 -9.99 -4.23
CA SER A 210 -8.16 -10.43 -3.74
C SER A 210 -7.27 -9.21 -3.52
N VAL A 211 -7.33 -8.61 -2.33
CA VAL A 211 -6.50 -7.46 -1.96
C VAL A 211 -5.20 -7.93 -1.33
N TRP A 212 -4.08 -7.38 -1.81
CA TRP A 212 -2.74 -7.72 -1.34
C TRP A 212 -2.13 -6.52 -0.63
N MET A 213 -1.84 -6.67 0.65
CA MET A 213 -1.13 -5.66 1.44
C MET A 213 0.37 -5.90 1.34
N LEU A 214 1.12 -4.89 0.92
CA LEU A 214 2.57 -4.96 0.73
C LEU A 214 3.28 -3.99 1.68
N ARG A 215 4.41 -4.43 2.25
CA ARG A 215 5.30 -3.62 3.07
C ARG A 215 6.49 -3.17 2.24
N LEU A 216 6.53 -1.90 1.90
CA LEU A 216 7.61 -1.28 1.14
C LEU A 216 8.73 -0.82 2.09
N PRO A 217 9.96 -1.34 1.96
CA PRO A 217 11.11 -0.84 2.72
C PRO A 217 11.45 0.59 2.30
N PRO A 218 12.20 1.34 3.12
CA PRO A 218 12.82 2.59 2.71
C PRO A 218 13.60 2.46 1.40
N LEU A 219 13.62 3.52 0.62
CA LEU A 219 14.54 3.66 -0.50
C LEU A 219 15.89 4.09 0.07
N VAL A 220 16.88 3.19 -0.03
CA VAL A 220 18.26 3.48 0.40
C VAL A 220 18.93 4.31 -0.69
N GLU A 221 19.18 5.58 -0.42
CA GLU A 221 20.10 6.38 -1.24
C GLU A 221 21.50 5.73 -1.20
N GLY A 222 22.11 5.55 -2.37
CA GLY A 222 23.41 4.90 -2.50
C GLY A 222 24.50 5.63 -1.72
N ALA A 223 25.41 4.86 -1.10
CA ALA A 223 26.46 5.37 -0.21
C ALA A 223 27.54 6.24 -0.90
N ASP A 224 27.41 6.50 -2.21
CA ASP A 224 28.31 7.37 -2.98
C ASP A 224 27.88 8.85 -2.98
N ALA A 225 26.73 9.19 -2.38
CA ALA A 225 26.20 10.55 -2.30
C ALA A 225 26.64 11.34 -1.03
N THR A 226 27.72 10.94 -0.35
CA THR A 226 28.28 11.69 0.78
C THR A 226 29.79 11.91 0.69
N THR A 227 30.19 13.02 0.04
CA THR A 227 31.37 13.80 0.49
C THR A 227 31.14 15.29 0.27
N ASN A 228 31.50 16.09 1.29
CA ASN A 228 31.49 17.57 1.35
C ASN A 228 30.07 18.22 1.43
N VAL A 229 29.80 19.29 2.18
CA VAL A 229 30.47 20.05 3.27
C VAL A 229 29.33 20.88 3.92
N ALA A 230 29.19 21.11 5.24
CA ALA A 230 29.77 20.51 6.45
C ALA A 230 28.84 20.83 7.65
N SER A 231 29.16 20.36 8.87
CA SER A 231 28.46 20.73 10.10
C SER A 231 28.72 22.19 10.52
N ASN A 232 27.67 22.95 10.87
CA ASN A 232 27.79 24.06 11.82
C ASN A 232 26.48 24.24 12.60
N THR A 233 26.64 24.32 13.93
CA THR A 233 25.62 24.73 14.90
C THR A 233 25.24 26.19 14.73
N ASP A 234 23.96 26.54 14.89
CA ASP A 234 23.51 27.44 15.98
C ASP A 234 21.97 27.60 16.01
N LYS A 235 21.48 28.32 17.02
CA LYS A 235 20.09 28.28 17.52
C LYS A 235 19.15 29.35 16.93
N GLU A 236 17.85 29.06 17.10
CA GLU A 236 16.79 29.96 17.59
C GLU A 236 15.79 30.62 16.61
N ALA A 237 14.55 30.76 17.11
CA ALA A 237 13.44 31.62 16.69
C ALA A 237 12.66 31.35 15.36
N SER A 238 11.60 30.52 15.49
CA SER A 238 10.19 30.75 15.08
C SER A 238 9.76 31.09 13.62
N PRO A 239 8.49 30.79 13.24
CA PRO A 239 8.11 30.57 11.84
C PRO A 239 7.11 31.59 11.25
N LEU A 240 6.94 31.55 9.91
CA LEU A 240 5.71 31.77 9.08
C LEU A 240 6.11 32.18 7.62
N PRO A 241 5.22 32.16 6.62
CA PRO A 241 4.88 30.95 5.87
C PRO A 241 5.16 31.07 4.36
N ARG A 242 5.42 29.95 3.68
CA ARG A 242 5.32 29.91 2.20
C ARG A 242 4.52 28.69 1.76
N GLY A 243 3.34 28.97 1.22
CA GLY A 243 2.58 28.00 0.45
C GLY A 243 3.28 27.77 -0.90
N GLY A 244 3.34 26.52 -1.29
CA GLY A 244 3.89 26.02 -2.55
C GLY A 244 3.47 24.56 -2.62
N ASP A 245 2.37 24.30 -3.32
CA ASP A 245 1.71 22.99 -3.38
C ASP A 245 2.44 22.09 -4.39
N GLU A 246 3.71 21.80 -4.11
CA GLU A 246 4.46 20.75 -4.79
C GLU A 246 4.15 19.43 -4.09
N GLY A 247 3.59 18.47 -4.84
CA GLY A 247 3.12 17.20 -4.30
C GLY A 247 4.21 16.49 -3.50
N GLN A 248 4.04 16.44 -2.18
CA GLN A 248 5.04 15.92 -1.25
C GLN A 248 5.33 14.45 -1.53
N ALA A 249 6.45 14.19 -2.22
CA ALA A 249 6.99 12.86 -2.42
C ALA A 249 7.22 12.20 -1.05
N LEU A 250 6.76 10.96 -0.91
CA LEU A 250 6.79 10.26 0.39
C LEU A 250 8.23 10.15 0.93
N PRO A 251 8.44 10.28 2.25
CA PRO A 251 9.77 10.21 2.83
C PRO A 251 10.46 8.91 2.45
N MET A 252 11.61 9.02 1.78
CA MET A 252 12.36 7.84 1.32
C MET A 252 12.81 6.94 2.46
N ARG A 253 12.89 7.46 3.68
CA ARG A 253 13.36 6.79 4.91
C ARG A 253 12.30 5.98 5.65
N ASP A 254 11.03 6.07 5.25
CA ASP A 254 9.91 5.43 5.94
C ASP A 254 9.61 4.03 5.39
N THR A 255 9.28 3.08 6.27
CA THR A 255 8.57 1.86 5.86
C THR A 255 7.12 2.24 5.57
N VAL A 256 6.65 1.93 4.35
CA VAL A 256 5.31 2.30 3.86
C VAL A 256 4.50 1.03 3.62
N VAL A 257 3.24 1.01 4.05
CA VAL A 257 2.32 -0.09 3.76
C VAL A 257 1.26 0.33 2.76
N VAL A 258 1.08 -0.48 1.72
CA VAL A 258 0.13 -0.24 0.64
C VAL A 258 -0.84 -1.41 0.50
N MET A 259 -1.99 -1.16 -0.11
CA MET A 259 -2.82 -2.23 -0.66
C MET A 259 -2.78 -2.14 -2.19
N VAL A 260 -2.62 -3.29 -2.85
CA VAL A 260 -2.74 -3.43 -4.30
C VAL A 260 -3.82 -4.45 -4.62
N ALA A 261 -4.54 -4.23 -5.71
CA ALA A 261 -5.60 -5.10 -6.19
C ALA A 261 -5.71 -5.00 -7.72
N VAL A 262 -6.45 -5.93 -8.32
CA VAL A 262 -6.91 -5.77 -9.70
C VAL A 262 -8.24 -5.00 -9.65
N ILE A 263 -8.27 -3.83 -10.28
CA ILE A 263 -9.43 -2.93 -10.36
C ILE A 263 -9.72 -2.71 -11.84
N ALA A 264 -10.94 -3.00 -12.30
CA ALA A 264 -11.32 -2.94 -13.72
C ALA A 264 -10.34 -3.68 -14.66
N GLY A 265 -9.78 -4.81 -14.20
CA GLY A 265 -8.81 -5.61 -14.93
C GLY A 265 -7.35 -5.12 -14.89
N GLN A 266 -7.06 -3.97 -14.24
CA GLN A 266 -5.71 -3.41 -14.13
C GLN A 266 -5.12 -3.56 -12.72
N LEU A 267 -3.85 -3.95 -12.63
CA LEU A 267 -3.09 -3.95 -11.38
C LEU A 267 -2.95 -2.50 -10.88
N SER A 268 -3.51 -2.21 -9.71
CA SER A 268 -3.66 -0.86 -9.19
C SER A 268 -3.26 -0.77 -7.71
N VAL A 269 -2.69 0.37 -7.32
CA VAL A 269 -2.60 0.79 -5.91
C VAL A 269 -4.00 1.22 -5.47
N LEU A 270 -4.48 0.70 -4.35
CA LEU A 270 -5.77 1.07 -3.79
C LEU A 270 -5.66 2.43 -3.06
N GLN A 271 -6.50 3.39 -3.44
CA GLN A 271 -6.52 4.73 -2.84
C GLN A 271 -7.68 4.90 -1.86
N LYS A 272 -8.89 4.51 -2.29
CA LYS A 272 -10.15 4.80 -1.58
C LYS A 272 -11.17 3.70 -1.83
N VAL A 273 -11.93 3.36 -0.80
CA VAL A 273 -13.08 2.48 -0.87
C VAL A 273 -14.30 3.22 -0.31
N TYR A 274 -15.42 3.15 -1.00
CA TYR A 274 -16.69 3.69 -0.56
C TYR A 274 -17.75 2.59 -0.50
N VAL A 275 -18.51 2.54 0.60
CA VAL A 275 -19.54 1.53 0.82
C VAL A 275 -20.90 2.21 1.02
N GLU A 276 -21.81 1.99 0.07
CA GLU A 276 -23.21 2.35 0.22
C GLU A 276 -23.91 1.29 1.07
N SER A 277 -24.55 1.71 2.18
CA SER A 277 -25.25 0.79 3.08
C SER A 277 -26.74 1.12 3.19
N ILE A 278 -27.58 0.17 2.77
CA ILE A 278 -29.04 0.24 2.96
C ILE A 278 -29.36 -0.01 4.42
N GLU A 279 -29.95 0.99 5.07
CA GLU A 279 -30.39 0.88 6.46
C GLU A 279 -31.68 0.04 6.56
N PRO A 280 -31.77 -0.87 7.54
CA PRO A 280 -32.97 -1.64 7.79
C PRO A 280 -34.08 -0.74 8.35
N LYS A 281 -35.33 -0.92 7.88
CA LYS A 281 -36.49 -0.18 8.42
C LYS A 281 -36.91 -0.65 9.81
N HIS A 282 -36.43 -1.81 10.24
CA HIS A 282 -36.76 -2.42 11.53
C HIS A 282 -35.52 -3.02 12.20
N PHE A 283 -35.44 -2.92 13.53
CA PHE A 283 -34.27 -3.31 14.33
C PHE A 283 -33.84 -4.79 14.21
N TYR A 284 -34.74 -5.67 13.74
CA TYR A 284 -34.47 -7.09 13.53
C TYR A 284 -33.93 -7.43 12.12
N GLN A 285 -33.92 -6.46 11.20
CA GLN A 285 -33.30 -6.61 9.89
C GLN A 285 -31.85 -6.13 9.97
N LEU A 286 -30.93 -6.84 9.31
CA LEU A 286 -29.52 -6.46 9.27
C LEU A 286 -29.27 -5.41 8.18
N PRO A 287 -28.33 -4.47 8.37
CA PRO A 287 -27.85 -3.59 7.29
C PRO A 287 -27.33 -4.39 6.10
N LYS A 288 -27.61 -3.91 4.89
CA LYS A 288 -27.09 -4.50 3.66
C LYS A 288 -26.17 -3.52 2.95
N VAL A 289 -25.11 -4.02 2.31
CA VAL A 289 -24.33 -3.24 1.36
C VAL A 289 -25.10 -3.19 0.04
N ALA A 290 -25.40 -2.00 -0.47
CA ALA A 290 -26.04 -1.84 -1.77
C ALA A 290 -25.02 -2.04 -2.89
N TYR A 291 -23.93 -1.28 -2.81
CA TYR A 291 -22.82 -1.33 -3.73
C TYR A 291 -21.53 -0.89 -3.03
N ILE A 292 -20.41 -1.22 -3.65
CA ILE A 292 -19.07 -0.80 -3.24
C ILE A 292 -18.39 -0.17 -4.43
N GLU A 293 -17.74 0.97 -4.21
CA GLU A 293 -16.90 1.66 -5.18
C GLU A 293 -15.45 1.60 -4.72
N VAL A 294 -14.58 1.17 -5.63
CA VAL A 294 -13.16 0.94 -5.38
C VAL A 294 -12.38 1.82 -6.34
N HIS A 295 -11.58 2.72 -5.78
CA HIS A 295 -10.76 3.68 -6.53
C HIS A 295 -9.29 3.35 -6.33
N GLY A 296 -8.54 3.32 -7.42
CA GLY A 296 -7.11 3.06 -7.42
C GLY A 296 -6.34 3.92 -8.41
N THR A 297 -5.05 3.61 -8.52
CA THR A 297 -4.13 4.17 -9.50
C THR A 297 -3.39 3.02 -10.17
N SER A 298 -3.48 2.91 -11.49
CA SER A 298 -2.85 1.84 -12.27
C SER A 298 -1.33 1.87 -12.10
N LEU A 299 -0.70 0.74 -11.74
CA LEU A 299 0.75 0.66 -11.59
C LEU A 299 1.51 0.70 -12.92
N THR A 300 0.82 0.44 -14.04
CA THR A 300 1.42 0.44 -15.38
C THR A 300 1.30 1.80 -16.07
N THR A 301 0.17 2.50 -15.90
CA THR A 301 -0.09 3.77 -16.60
C THR A 301 -0.07 5.00 -15.71
N GLY A 302 -0.20 4.85 -14.39
CA GLY A 302 -0.40 5.97 -13.46
C GLY A 302 -1.79 6.60 -13.49
N GLU A 303 -2.68 6.16 -14.39
CA GLU A 303 -4.04 6.67 -14.54
C GLU A 303 -4.96 6.18 -13.40
N PRO A 304 -6.02 6.93 -13.04
CA PRO A 304 -6.99 6.51 -12.04
C PRO A 304 -7.81 5.31 -12.53
N THR A 305 -7.99 4.31 -11.67
CA THR A 305 -8.84 3.14 -11.91
C THR A 305 -10.06 3.16 -11.00
N TYR A 306 -11.19 2.66 -11.51
CA TYR A 306 -12.47 2.66 -10.80
C TYR A 306 -13.25 1.39 -11.12
N GLU A 307 -13.83 0.77 -10.09
CA GLU A 307 -14.75 -0.34 -10.24
C GLU A 307 -15.89 -0.23 -9.24
N LYS A 308 -17.12 -0.49 -9.69
CA LYS A 308 -18.33 -0.50 -8.88
C LYS A 308 -18.96 -1.89 -8.93
N LEU A 309 -19.05 -2.56 -7.77
CA LEU A 309 -19.80 -3.81 -7.64
C LEU A 309 -21.10 -3.56 -6.88
N THR A 310 -22.18 -4.11 -7.40
CA THR A 310 -23.50 -4.18 -6.75
C THR A 310 -23.67 -5.61 -6.24
N ASN A 311 -24.14 -5.78 -5.00
CA ASN A 311 -24.43 -7.10 -4.40
C ASN A 311 -25.86 -7.57 -4.71
#